data_AF-A0A376ZPP3-F1
#
_entry.id   AF-A0A376ZPP3-F1
#
_cell.length_a   1.000
_cell.length_b   1.000
_cell.length_c   1.000
_cell.angle_alpha   90.00
_cell.angle_beta   90.00
_cell.angle_gamma   90.00
#
_symmetry.space_group_name_H-M   'P 1'
#
loop_
_entity.id
_entity.type
_entity.pdbx_description
1 polymer ?
#
loop_
_entity_poly.entity_id
_entity_poly.type
_entity_poly.pdbx_seq_one_letter_code
_entity_poly.pdbx_strand_id
1 'polypeptide(L)'
;MESLALAIFKANGVDLHTATYYTLARTRTQGLAGFCEGAELLAAMVSHDWDKFWPQGGPARTEMLDWFNSRTGNILRQQISFAESDLPLIYRTERALQLICDKLQQVELKRVPRVENLLYFMQNTRKRLEPQLKSNTENAAQTTVRTLIYAPETQASSTPEAVVPPCPACLR
;
A
#
# COMPACT_ATOMS: atom_id res chain seq x y z
N MET A 1 -26.49 11.52 -38.24
CA MET A 1 -26.02 10.63 -37.15
C MET A 1 -25.01 11.31 -36.24
N GLU A 2 -24.11 12.16 -36.74
CA GLU A 2 -23.09 12.85 -35.92
C GLU A 2 -23.68 13.84 -34.90
N SER A 3 -24.80 14.49 -35.22
CA SER A 3 -25.49 15.43 -34.32
C SER A 3 -26.10 14.78 -33.08
N LEU A 4 -26.53 13.52 -33.16
CA LEU A 4 -27.09 12.78 -32.01
C LEU A 4 -25.98 12.32 -31.07
N ALA A 5 -24.86 11.80 -31.61
CA ALA A 5 -23.70 11.44 -30.81
C ALA A 5 -23.07 12.66 -30.13
N LEU A 6 -22.95 13.79 -30.83
CA LEU A 6 -22.47 15.05 -30.25
C LEU A 6 -23.43 15.65 -29.23
N ALA A 7 -24.76 15.52 -29.42
CA ALA A 7 -25.75 15.95 -28.43
C ALA A 7 -25.72 15.06 -27.18
N ILE A 8 -25.54 13.73 -27.35
CA ILE A 8 -25.35 12.78 -26.24
C ILE A 8 -24.02 13.10 -25.51
N PHE A 9 -22.92 13.35 -26.22
CA PHE A 9 -21.66 13.72 -25.58
C PHE A 9 -21.73 15.06 -24.84
N LYS A 10 -22.35 16.09 -25.45
CA LYS A 10 -22.51 17.42 -24.84
C LYS A 10 -23.51 17.46 -23.69
N ALA A 11 -24.51 16.56 -23.66
CA ALA A 11 -25.51 16.51 -22.61
C ALA A 11 -25.09 15.67 -21.39
N ASN A 12 -24.21 14.67 -21.56
CA ASN A 12 -23.94 13.69 -20.49
C ASN A 12 -22.76 14.03 -19.57
N GLY A 13 -21.86 14.95 -19.92
CA GLY A 13 -20.83 15.55 -19.03
C GLY A 13 -19.79 14.63 -18.35
N VAL A 14 -20.10 13.35 -18.14
CA VAL A 14 -19.40 12.38 -17.30
C VAL A 14 -19.78 10.96 -17.81
N ASP A 15 -18.92 10.38 -18.65
CA ASP A 15 -19.14 9.04 -19.22
C ASP A 15 -18.29 7.96 -18.51
N LEU A 16 -18.97 6.92 -18.01
CA LEU A 16 -18.32 5.80 -17.31
C LEU A 16 -17.39 5.03 -18.25
N HIS A 17 -17.75 4.91 -19.53
CA HIS A 17 -16.88 4.23 -20.50
C HIS A 17 -15.57 4.99 -20.61
N THR A 18 -15.63 6.29 -20.90
CA THR A 18 -14.43 7.13 -21.04
C THR A 18 -13.54 7.07 -19.79
N ALA A 19 -14.12 7.14 -18.58
CA ALA A 19 -13.34 7.07 -17.34
C ALA A 19 -12.68 5.70 -17.09
N THR A 20 -13.39 4.61 -17.36
CA THR A 20 -12.84 3.24 -17.21
C THR A 20 -11.75 2.95 -18.25
N TYR A 21 -11.94 3.39 -19.50
CA TYR A 21 -10.91 3.29 -20.55
C TYR A 21 -9.69 4.15 -20.25
N TYR A 22 -9.89 5.39 -19.80
CA TYR A 22 -8.81 6.28 -19.39
C TYR A 22 -7.98 5.67 -18.26
N THR A 23 -8.65 5.15 -17.22
CA THR A 23 -7.98 4.46 -16.11
C THR A 23 -7.18 3.26 -16.61
N LEU A 24 -7.78 2.44 -17.48
CA LEU A 24 -7.10 1.27 -18.04
C LEU A 24 -5.84 1.64 -18.85
N ALA A 25 -5.91 2.70 -19.66
CA ALA A 25 -4.78 3.20 -20.43
C ALA A 25 -3.66 3.75 -19.51
N ARG A 26 -4.03 4.49 -18.46
CA ARG A 26 -3.09 4.97 -17.43
C ARG A 26 -2.43 3.82 -16.69
N THR A 27 -3.18 2.79 -16.31
CA THR A 27 -2.62 1.58 -15.66
C THR A 27 -1.57 0.89 -16.54
N ARG A 28 -1.80 0.81 -17.87
CA ARG A 28 -0.83 0.19 -18.78
C ARG A 28 0.43 1.01 -19.01
N THR A 29 0.31 2.33 -18.98
CA THR A 29 1.42 3.25 -19.29
C THR A 29 2.25 3.60 -18.07
N GLN A 30 1.63 3.68 -16.89
CA GLN A 30 2.25 4.15 -15.64
C GLN A 30 2.16 3.14 -14.49
N GLY A 31 1.70 1.92 -14.76
CA GLY A 31 1.59 0.85 -13.78
C GLY A 31 0.65 1.21 -12.62
N LEU A 32 1.09 0.95 -11.39
CA LEU A 32 0.30 1.15 -10.19
C LEU A 32 -0.08 2.63 -9.94
N ALA A 33 0.82 3.57 -10.22
CA ALA A 33 0.53 5.00 -10.04
C ALA A 33 -0.62 5.45 -10.95
N GLY A 34 -0.60 5.03 -12.22
CA GLY A 34 -1.69 5.31 -13.17
C GLY A 34 -3.01 4.66 -12.75
N PHE A 35 -2.96 3.46 -12.15
CA PHE A 35 -4.15 2.83 -11.58
C PHE A 35 -4.69 3.59 -10.37
N CYS A 36 -3.82 4.03 -9.46
CA CYS A 36 -4.20 4.78 -8.27
C CYS A 36 -4.96 6.06 -8.63
N GLU A 37 -4.40 6.88 -9.52
CA GLU A 37 -5.06 8.11 -9.97
C GLU A 37 -6.39 7.86 -10.67
N GLY A 38 -6.46 6.83 -11.52
CA GLY A 38 -7.70 6.48 -12.20
C GLY A 38 -8.75 5.90 -11.24
N ALA A 39 -8.35 5.13 -10.22
CA ALA A 39 -9.24 4.66 -9.18
C ALA A 39 -9.79 5.81 -8.33
N GLU A 40 -8.96 6.80 -7.99
CA GLU A 40 -9.40 8.03 -7.29
C GLU A 40 -10.38 8.85 -8.12
N LEU A 41 -10.11 9.00 -9.42
CA LEU A 41 -11.03 9.66 -10.34
C LEU A 41 -12.37 8.91 -10.41
N LEU A 42 -12.33 7.59 -10.60
CA LEU A 42 -13.54 6.76 -10.61
C LEU A 42 -14.29 6.86 -9.28
N ALA A 43 -13.60 6.87 -8.14
CA ALA A 43 -14.23 7.05 -6.84
C ALA A 43 -14.93 8.40 -6.73
N ALA A 44 -14.26 9.50 -7.11
CA ALA A 44 -14.85 10.83 -7.10
C ALA A 44 -16.10 10.89 -7.98
N MET A 45 -16.01 10.39 -9.21
CA MET A 45 -17.15 10.37 -10.12
C MET A 45 -18.29 9.50 -9.57
N VAL A 46 -18.01 8.28 -9.12
CA VAL A 46 -19.02 7.35 -8.55
C VAL A 46 -19.69 7.96 -7.32
N SER A 47 -18.95 8.63 -6.45
CA SER A 47 -19.51 9.26 -5.26
C SER A 47 -20.39 10.48 -5.56
N HIS A 48 -19.97 11.36 -6.48
CA HIS A 48 -20.62 12.66 -6.73
C HIS A 48 -21.64 12.65 -7.87
N ASP A 49 -21.38 11.89 -8.93
CA ASP A 49 -22.13 11.96 -10.19
C ASP A 49 -22.78 10.63 -10.57
N TRP A 50 -23.00 9.72 -9.61
CA TRP A 50 -23.63 8.40 -9.83
C TRP A 50 -24.86 8.47 -10.75
N ASP A 51 -25.77 9.40 -10.49
CA ASP A 51 -27.03 9.52 -11.23
C ASP A 51 -26.84 10.12 -12.63
N LYS A 52 -25.81 10.94 -12.81
CA LYS A 52 -25.48 11.60 -14.08
C LYS A 52 -24.65 10.73 -15.02
N PHE A 53 -24.11 9.61 -14.55
CA PHE A 53 -23.32 8.73 -15.42
C PHE A 53 -24.12 8.22 -16.61
N TRP A 54 -23.50 8.36 -17.77
CA TRP A 54 -23.83 7.52 -18.89
C TRP A 54 -23.05 6.19 -18.78
N PRO A 55 -23.67 5.02 -19.03
CA PRO A 55 -25.07 4.77 -19.39
C PRO A 55 -26.04 4.91 -18.20
N GLN A 56 -27.26 5.38 -18.43
CA GLN A 56 -28.27 5.53 -17.34
C GLN A 56 -28.82 4.19 -16.81
N GLY A 57 -28.67 3.10 -17.58
CA GLY A 57 -29.14 1.78 -17.17
C GLY A 57 -28.25 1.16 -16.09
N GLY A 58 -28.80 0.88 -14.91
CA GLY A 58 -28.12 0.16 -13.82
C GLY A 58 -27.38 -1.12 -14.27
N PRO A 59 -27.99 -2.01 -15.09
CA PRO A 59 -27.31 -3.21 -15.59
C PRO A 59 -26.07 -2.92 -16.44
N ALA A 60 -26.13 -1.89 -17.30
CA ALA A 60 -25.01 -1.51 -18.16
C ALA A 60 -23.86 -0.90 -17.35
N ARG A 61 -24.16 -0.13 -16.30
CA ARG A 61 -23.16 0.36 -15.34
C ARG A 61 -22.47 -0.80 -14.62
N THR A 62 -23.24 -1.78 -14.13
CA THR A 62 -22.68 -2.98 -13.49
C THR A 62 -21.79 -3.77 -14.46
N GLU A 63 -22.22 -3.99 -15.69
CA GLU A 63 -21.44 -4.72 -16.70
C GLU A 63 -20.12 -4.02 -17.01
N MET A 64 -20.15 -2.69 -17.16
CA MET A 64 -18.95 -1.89 -17.40
C MET A 64 -17.96 -1.96 -16.23
N LEU A 65 -18.46 -1.87 -14.99
CA LEU A 65 -17.63 -2.01 -13.79
C LEU A 65 -17.06 -3.43 -13.65
N ASP A 66 -17.83 -4.47 -13.98
CA ASP A 66 -17.35 -5.85 -13.98
C ASP A 66 -16.29 -6.11 -15.07
N TRP A 67 -16.47 -5.53 -16.26
CA TRP A 67 -15.47 -5.55 -17.34
C TRP A 67 -14.17 -4.86 -16.90
N PHE A 68 -14.29 -3.64 -16.35
CA PHE A 68 -13.15 -2.87 -15.85
C PHE A 68 -12.40 -3.65 -14.77
N ASN A 69 -13.13 -4.21 -13.81
CA ASN A 69 -12.57 -5.00 -12.73
C ASN A 69 -11.80 -6.22 -13.24
N SER A 70 -12.40 -7.00 -14.14
CA SER A 70 -11.77 -8.17 -14.75
C SER A 70 -10.49 -7.80 -15.50
N ARG A 71 -10.53 -6.71 -16.27
CA ARG A 71 -9.39 -6.29 -17.09
C ARG A 71 -8.25 -5.71 -16.26
N THR A 72 -8.58 -4.85 -15.29
CA THR A 72 -7.58 -4.23 -14.42
C THR A 72 -6.98 -5.24 -13.46
N GLY A 73 -7.77 -6.16 -12.91
CA GLY A 73 -7.26 -7.26 -12.10
C GLY A 73 -6.28 -8.15 -12.86
N ASN A 74 -6.51 -8.40 -14.16
CA ASN A 74 -5.57 -9.13 -14.99
C ASN A 74 -4.23 -8.39 -15.15
N ILE A 75 -4.27 -7.08 -15.41
CA ILE A 75 -3.08 -6.24 -15.56
C ILE A 75 -2.30 -6.17 -14.25
N LEU A 76 -2.96 -5.90 -13.13
CA LEU A 76 -2.33 -5.82 -11.82
C LEU A 76 -1.62 -7.11 -11.41
N ARG A 77 -2.18 -8.28 -11.78
CA ARG A 77 -1.59 -9.57 -11.44
C ARG A 77 -0.48 -10.01 -12.39
N GLN A 78 -0.55 -9.65 -13.67
CA GLN A 78 0.36 -10.16 -14.69
C GLN A 78 1.46 -9.18 -15.11
N GLN A 79 1.21 -7.88 -14.99
CA GLN A 79 2.05 -6.83 -15.58
C GLN A 79 2.68 -5.90 -14.54
N ILE A 80 2.20 -5.92 -13.29
CA ILE A 80 2.67 -5.04 -12.23
C ILE A 80 3.37 -5.87 -11.16
N SER A 81 4.61 -5.49 -10.85
CA SER A 81 5.33 -5.96 -9.68
C SER A 81 5.14 -4.96 -8.54
N PHE A 82 4.97 -5.45 -7.32
CA PHE A 82 4.73 -4.61 -6.15
C PHE A 82 5.95 -4.63 -5.24
N ALA A 83 6.39 -3.45 -4.80
CA ALA A 83 7.50 -3.26 -3.88
C ALA A 83 7.07 -2.47 -2.63
N GLU A 84 7.88 -2.48 -1.58
CA GLU A 84 7.60 -1.73 -0.34
C GLU A 84 7.48 -0.21 -0.58
N SER A 85 8.20 0.32 -1.57
CA SER A 85 8.10 1.73 -1.99
C SER A 85 6.70 2.11 -2.49
N ASP A 86 5.89 1.13 -2.91
CA ASP A 86 4.55 1.34 -3.43
C ASP A 86 3.48 1.41 -2.33
N LEU A 87 3.83 1.13 -1.07
CA LEU A 87 2.88 1.14 0.05
C LEU A 87 2.00 2.39 0.08
N PRO A 88 2.52 3.64 -0.07
CA PRO A 88 1.66 4.83 -0.10
C PRO A 88 0.61 4.82 -1.21
N LEU A 89 0.96 4.33 -2.41
CA LEU A 89 0.03 4.21 -3.53
C LEU A 89 -1.00 3.11 -3.29
N ILE A 90 -0.60 2.01 -2.64
CA ILE A 90 -1.51 0.92 -2.28
C ILE A 90 -2.56 1.40 -1.28
N TYR A 91 -2.18 2.17 -0.25
CA TYR A 91 -3.13 2.74 0.71
C TYR A 91 -4.15 3.68 0.05
N ARG A 92 -3.69 4.56 -0.85
CA ARG A 92 -4.55 5.47 -1.61
C ARG A 92 -5.52 4.71 -2.50
N THR A 93 -5.02 3.70 -3.20
CA THR A 93 -5.83 2.82 -4.07
C THR A 93 -6.87 2.04 -3.26
N GLU A 94 -6.48 1.46 -2.12
CA GLU A 94 -7.38 0.78 -1.18
C GLU A 94 -8.52 1.72 -0.75
N ARG A 95 -8.19 2.97 -0.36
CA ARG A 95 -9.19 3.96 0.03
C ARG A 95 -10.15 4.31 -1.09
N ALA A 96 -9.65 4.51 -2.31
CA ALA A 96 -10.48 4.81 -3.48
C ALA A 96 -11.42 3.66 -3.83
N LEU A 97 -10.93 2.42 -3.82
CA LEU A 97 -11.73 1.22 -4.05
C LEU A 97 -12.81 1.04 -2.97
N GLN A 98 -12.49 1.34 -1.71
CA GLN A 98 -13.46 1.31 -0.61
C GLN A 98 -14.61 2.29 -0.85
N LEU A 99 -14.31 3.54 -1.26
CA LEU A 99 -15.34 4.54 -1.57
C LEU A 99 -16.28 4.08 -2.69
N ILE A 100 -15.73 3.43 -3.71
CA ILE A 100 -16.51 2.86 -4.81
C ILE A 100 -17.42 1.74 -4.26
N CYS A 101 -16.87 0.80 -3.49
CA CYS A 101 -17.63 -0.29 -2.87
C CYS A 101 -18.77 0.24 -1.97
N ASP A 102 -18.48 1.20 -1.10
CA ASP A 102 -19.45 1.79 -0.17
C ASP A 102 -20.60 2.44 -0.95
N LYS A 103 -20.29 3.20 -2.00
CA LYS A 103 -21.32 3.82 -2.85
C LYS A 103 -22.14 2.79 -3.62
N LEU A 104 -21.51 1.73 -4.14
CA LEU A 104 -22.22 0.67 -4.86
C LEU A 104 -23.17 -0.13 -3.97
N GLN A 105 -22.89 -0.23 -2.66
CA GLN A 105 -23.80 -0.84 -1.69
C GLN A 105 -25.00 0.06 -1.36
N GLN A 106 -24.82 1.38 -1.40
CA GLN A 106 -25.90 2.35 -1.17
C GLN A 106 -26.86 2.47 -2.35
N VAL A 107 -26.42 2.11 -3.56
CA VAL A 107 -27.25 2.15 -4.76
C VAL A 107 -27.93 0.80 -4.93
N GLU A 108 -29.24 0.82 -5.19
CA GLU A 108 -30.00 -0.38 -5.55
C GLU A 108 -29.62 -0.87 -6.96
N LEU A 109 -28.60 -1.74 -7.01
CA LEU A 109 -28.20 -2.47 -8.20
C LEU A 109 -28.78 -3.88 -8.18
N LYS A 110 -29.38 -4.33 -9.28
CA LYS A 110 -29.85 -5.73 -9.44
C LYS A 110 -28.72 -6.76 -9.24
N ARG A 111 -27.49 -6.35 -9.54
CA ARG A 111 -26.27 -7.13 -9.34
C ARG A 111 -25.16 -6.17 -8.94
N VAL A 112 -24.52 -6.47 -7.81
CA VAL A 112 -23.37 -5.70 -7.32
C VAL A 112 -22.12 -6.10 -8.13
N PRO A 113 -21.43 -5.15 -8.78
CA PRO A 113 -20.18 -5.46 -9.50
C PRO A 113 -19.08 -5.82 -8.50
N ARG A 114 -18.20 -6.77 -8.86
CA ARG A 114 -17.27 -7.40 -7.91
C ARG A 114 -16.03 -6.56 -7.58
N VAL A 115 -16.15 -5.23 -7.53
CA VAL A 115 -15.03 -4.29 -7.30
C VAL A 115 -14.27 -4.63 -6.00
N GLU A 116 -14.98 -5.22 -5.03
CA GLU A 116 -14.44 -5.76 -3.78
C GLU A 116 -13.27 -6.74 -3.99
N ASN A 117 -13.24 -7.48 -5.11
CA ASN A 117 -12.11 -8.37 -5.42
C ASN A 117 -10.79 -7.61 -5.60
N LEU A 118 -10.82 -6.41 -6.19
CA LEU A 118 -9.63 -5.57 -6.31
C LEU A 118 -9.23 -4.98 -4.96
N LEU A 119 -10.21 -4.60 -4.15
CA LEU A 119 -9.98 -4.12 -2.79
C LEU A 119 -9.26 -5.19 -1.97
N TYR A 120 -9.76 -6.42 -1.96
CA TYR A 120 -9.11 -7.54 -1.28
C TYR A 120 -7.71 -7.83 -1.83
N PHE A 121 -7.53 -7.74 -3.15
CA PHE A 121 -6.22 -7.93 -3.76
C PHE A 121 -5.21 -6.84 -3.31
N MET A 122 -5.63 -5.58 -3.24
CA MET A 122 -4.79 -4.49 -2.71
C MET A 122 -4.48 -4.69 -1.23
N GLN A 123 -5.47 -5.03 -0.41
CA GLN A 123 -5.29 -5.31 1.02
C GLN A 123 -4.33 -6.48 1.28
N ASN A 124 -4.43 -7.56 0.50
CA ASN A 124 -3.52 -8.69 0.61
C ASN A 124 -2.11 -8.35 0.15
N THR A 125 -1.98 -7.53 -0.89
CA THR A 125 -0.69 -7.02 -1.38
C THR A 125 -0.04 -6.14 -0.32
N ARG A 126 -0.81 -5.25 0.32
CA ARG A 126 -0.35 -4.45 1.47
C ARG A 126 0.16 -5.33 2.60
N LYS A 127 -0.65 -6.29 3.08
CA LYS A 127 -0.26 -7.18 4.19
C LYS A 127 1.02 -7.97 3.92
N ARG A 128 1.30 -8.28 2.65
CA ARG A 128 2.51 -9.00 2.23
C ARG A 128 3.75 -8.09 2.19
N LEU A 129 3.57 -6.82 1.88
CA LEU A 129 4.65 -5.83 1.79
C LEU A 129 4.90 -5.10 3.11
N GLU A 130 3.91 -5.05 4.00
CA GLU A 130 4.07 -4.43 5.29
C GLU A 130 5.14 -5.20 6.06
N PRO A 131 6.27 -4.55 6.43
CA PRO A 131 7.33 -5.23 7.15
C PRO A 131 6.72 -5.78 8.44
N GLN A 132 6.80 -7.09 8.62
CA GLN A 132 6.34 -7.76 9.82
C GLN A 132 7.11 -7.16 11.00
N LEU A 133 6.49 -6.22 11.74
CA LEU A 133 7.05 -5.58 12.92
C LEU A 133 7.39 -6.60 14.04
N LYS A 134 7.13 -7.90 13.83
CA LYS A 134 7.19 -8.96 14.84
C LYS A 134 8.25 -10.04 14.63
N SER A 135 9.26 -9.85 13.78
CA SER A 135 10.35 -10.86 13.69
C SER A 135 11.78 -10.32 13.67
N ASN A 136 12.01 -9.06 14.08
CA ASN A 136 13.37 -8.54 14.27
C ASN A 136 13.71 -8.18 15.72
N THR A 137 12.85 -8.47 16.68
CA THR A 137 13.17 -8.32 18.12
C THR A 137 13.72 -9.61 18.74
N GLU A 138 13.61 -10.76 18.07
CA GLU A 138 14.07 -12.05 18.63
C GLU A 138 15.51 -12.44 18.25
N ASN A 139 16.15 -11.74 17.30
CA ASN A 139 17.57 -11.96 16.95
C ASN A 139 18.55 -10.90 17.48
N ALA A 140 18.08 -9.94 18.30
CA ALA A 140 18.94 -8.91 18.90
C ALA A 140 19.02 -8.98 20.44
N ALA A 141 18.49 -10.03 21.07
CA ALA A 141 18.43 -10.18 22.53
C ALA A 141 19.32 -11.32 23.09
N GLN A 142 20.34 -11.77 22.35
CA GLN A 142 21.46 -12.53 22.92
C GLN A 142 22.74 -11.67 22.96
N THR A 143 22.65 -10.38 23.29
CA THR A 143 23.77 -9.73 23.97
C THR A 143 23.54 -9.93 25.45
N THR A 144 24.24 -10.92 26.01
CA THR A 144 24.30 -11.15 27.45
C THR A 144 24.89 -9.91 28.12
N VAL A 145 24.01 -9.02 28.58
CA VAL A 145 24.40 -7.96 29.52
C VAL A 145 24.86 -8.69 30.78
N ARG A 146 26.18 -8.87 30.93
CA ARG A 146 26.78 -9.26 32.20
C ARG A 146 26.54 -8.09 33.15
N THR A 147 25.57 -8.24 34.04
CA THR A 147 25.41 -7.36 35.20
C THR A 147 26.71 -7.43 36.00
N LEU A 148 27.57 -6.42 35.85
CA LEU A 148 28.67 -6.19 36.77
C LEU A 148 28.04 -5.66 38.05
N ILE A 149 27.83 -6.55 39.01
CA ILE A 149 27.52 -6.17 40.39
C ILE A 149 28.77 -5.44 40.90
N TYR A 150 28.64 -4.12 41.07
CA TYR A 150 29.66 -3.30 41.72
C TYR A 150 29.74 -3.70 43.19
N ALA A 151 30.79 -4.46 43.54
CA ALA A 151 31.22 -4.63 44.92
C ALA A 151 32.16 -3.46 45.25
N PRO A 152 31.84 -2.60 46.24
CA PRO A 152 32.82 -1.62 46.70
C PRO A 152 33.93 -2.35 47.46
N GLU A 153 35.10 -2.48 46.83
CA GLU A 153 36.32 -2.87 47.52
C GLU A 153 36.72 -1.77 48.52
N THR A 154 36.66 -2.09 49.81
CA THR A 154 37.25 -1.28 50.86
C THR A 154 38.75 -1.54 50.86
N GLN A 155 39.52 -0.65 50.22
CA GLN A 155 40.97 -0.61 50.39
C GLN A 155 41.31 0.27 51.60
N ALA A 156 41.76 -0.37 52.68
CA ALA A 156 42.52 0.30 53.74
C ALA A 156 43.99 -0.12 53.63
N SER A 157 44.72 0.71 52.89
CA SER A 157 46.16 1.02 52.92
C SER A 157 46.97 0.44 54.09
N SER A 158 48.01 -0.35 53.77
CA SER A 158 49.26 -0.40 54.53
C SER A 158 50.32 0.50 53.86
N THR A 159 51.05 1.22 54.72
CA THR A 159 51.96 2.33 54.46
C THR A 159 53.28 1.98 53.73
N PRO A 160 54.05 2.99 53.27
CA PRO A 160 54.99 2.87 52.16
C PRO A 160 56.47 2.84 52.59
N GLU A 161 57.33 2.24 51.76
CA GLU A 161 58.78 2.48 51.58
C GLU A 161 59.31 1.42 50.58
N ALA A 162 60.31 1.60 49.72
CA ALA A 162 61.06 2.72 49.18
C ALA A 162 61.78 2.17 47.93
N VAL A 163 62.06 3.04 46.97
CA VAL A 163 62.78 2.74 45.72
C VAL A 163 64.28 2.76 45.95
N VAL A 164 65.03 1.72 45.52
CA VAL A 164 66.43 1.82 45.01
C VAL A 164 66.73 0.67 44.01
N PRO A 165 67.35 0.91 42.83
CA PRO A 165 67.77 -0.09 41.81
C PRO A 165 69.30 -0.41 41.91
N PRO A 166 70.01 -1.09 40.96
CA PRO A 166 69.68 -2.11 39.94
C PRO A 166 70.53 -3.43 40.09
N CYS A 167 70.37 -4.37 39.14
CA CYS A 167 71.04 -5.69 39.01
C CYS A 167 72.60 -5.68 39.13
N PRO A 168 73.28 -6.84 39.36
CA PRO A 168 73.68 -7.68 38.22
C PRO A 168 73.81 -9.21 38.45
N ALA A 169 73.76 -9.92 37.31
CA ALA A 169 74.54 -11.10 36.93
C ALA A 169 74.39 -12.46 37.65
N CYS A 170 74.14 -13.46 36.79
CA CYS A 170 74.47 -14.87 36.88
C CYS A 170 75.80 -15.17 37.60
N LEU A 171 75.85 -16.25 38.39
CA LEU A 171 76.59 -17.49 38.06
C LEU A 171 76.78 -18.36 39.32
N ARG A 172 76.38 -19.63 39.16
CA ARG A 172 76.93 -20.85 39.78
C ARG A 172 76.37 -21.32 41.12
#